data_AF-A0A9D2SPA0-F1
#
_entry.id   AF-A0A9D2SPA0-F1
#
_cell.length_a   1.000
_cell.length_b   1.000
_cell.length_c   1.000
_cell.angle_alpha   90.00
_cell.angle_beta   90.00
_cell.angle_gamma   90.00
#
_symmetry.space_group_name_H-M   'P 1'
#
loop_
_entity.id
_entity.type
_entity.pdbx_description
1 polymer ?
#
loop_
_entity_poly.entity_id
_entity_poly.type
_entity_poly.pdbx_seq_one_letter_code
_entity_poly.pdbx_strand_id
1 'polypeptide(L)'
;MRKEFCDWKESTEFALQYYGEFAEGLSKEIKVGIGSIQARGRRTSENSDIRCIKAIEECFRLCPKVPFDIVGYRAGEMTFTDRPYLSASLLLETAQKYSNEEANQAVHKIIIMSGSKIFPLRALGEIYGDGEAEIIIITERLKKEDGYYLYC
;
A
#
# COMPACT_ATOMS: atom_id res chain seq x y z
N MET A 1 -18.09 10.25 5.59
CA MET A 1 -16.98 11.22 5.57
C MET A 1 -15.70 10.42 5.35
N ARG A 2 -14.83 10.83 4.43
CA ARG A 2 -13.60 10.08 4.09
C ARG A 2 -12.46 10.58 4.98
N LYS A 3 -11.64 9.68 5.51
CA LYS A 3 -10.49 10.04 6.34
C LYS A 3 -9.28 10.33 5.46
N GLU A 4 -8.75 11.55 5.56
CA GLU A 4 -7.43 11.91 5.06
C GLU A 4 -6.49 12.05 6.26
N PHE A 5 -5.32 11.43 6.18
CA PHE A 5 -4.30 11.48 7.22
C PHE A 5 -3.45 12.72 7.01
N CYS A 6 -3.31 13.53 8.06
CA CYS A 6 -2.62 14.81 7.96
C CYS A 6 -1.14 14.72 8.39
N ASP A 7 -0.78 13.70 9.16
CA ASP A 7 0.57 13.58 9.70
C ASP A 7 1.01 12.13 9.94
N TRP A 8 2.29 12.00 10.25
CA TRP A 8 2.95 10.74 10.55
C TRP A 8 2.32 10.01 11.74
N LYS A 9 1.92 10.74 12.79
CA LYS A 9 1.41 10.14 14.03
C LYS A 9 0.06 9.48 13.77
N GLU A 10 -0.84 10.17 13.10
CA GLU A 10 -2.19 9.68 12.83
C GLU A 10 -2.20 8.45 11.91
N SER A 11 -1.36 8.46 10.87
CA SER A 11 -1.21 7.30 9.98
C SER A 11 -0.61 6.08 10.70
N THR A 12 0.34 6.30 11.61
CA THR A 12 0.89 5.25 12.47
C THR A 12 -0.14 4.71 13.45
N GLU A 13 -0.90 5.58 14.12
CA GLU A 13 -1.96 5.18 15.05
C GLU A 13 -3.01 4.33 14.35
N PHE A 14 -3.43 4.71 13.14
CA PHE A 14 -4.32 3.90 12.31
C PHE A 14 -3.72 2.53 11.97
N ALA A 15 -2.48 2.48 11.48
CA ALA A 15 -1.83 1.23 11.13
C ALA A 15 -1.75 0.27 12.32
N LEU A 16 -1.31 0.76 13.48
CA LEU A 16 -1.16 -0.06 14.68
C LEU A 16 -2.53 -0.47 15.26
N GLN A 17 -3.49 0.45 15.32
CA GLN A 17 -4.82 0.17 15.88
C GLN A 17 -5.56 -0.92 15.11
N TYR A 18 -5.51 -0.92 13.78
CA TYR A 18 -6.32 -1.84 12.95
C TYR A 18 -5.55 -3.03 12.39
N TYR A 19 -4.21 -2.95 12.32
CA TYR A 19 -3.37 -3.99 11.70
C TYR A 19 -2.24 -4.49 12.60
N GLY A 20 -1.97 -3.87 13.76
CA GLY A 20 -0.83 -4.21 14.62
C GLY A 20 -0.83 -5.67 15.08
N GLU A 21 -1.91 -6.13 15.73
CA GLU A 21 -2.03 -7.52 16.20
C GLU A 21 -1.93 -8.53 15.04
N PHE A 22 -2.57 -8.23 13.91
CA PHE A 22 -2.47 -9.05 12.71
C PHE A 22 -1.02 -9.13 12.20
N ALA A 23 -0.35 -7.99 12.11
CA ALA A 23 1.03 -7.90 11.65
C ALA A 23 2.00 -8.61 12.60
N GLU A 24 1.78 -8.54 13.92
CA GLU A 24 2.56 -9.29 14.91
C GLU A 24 2.51 -10.79 14.64
N GLY A 25 1.32 -11.32 14.31
CA GLY A 25 1.10 -12.73 13.99
C GLY A 25 1.69 -13.23 12.67
N LEU A 26 2.18 -12.35 11.79
CA LEU A 26 2.82 -12.75 10.53
C LEU A 26 4.20 -13.37 10.78
N SER A 27 4.54 -14.42 10.01
CA SER A 27 5.87 -15.02 10.04
C SER A 27 6.94 -14.06 9.53
N LYS A 28 8.19 -14.25 9.95
CA LYS A 28 9.32 -13.41 9.52
C LYS A 28 9.47 -13.40 8.00
N GLU A 29 9.27 -14.55 7.34
CA GLU A 29 9.35 -14.71 5.90
C GLU A 29 8.31 -13.85 5.18
N ILE A 30 7.08 -13.80 5.71
CA ILE A 30 6.01 -12.95 5.18
C ILE A 30 6.39 -11.48 5.33
N LYS A 31 6.81 -11.05 6.54
CA LYS A 31 7.19 -9.65 6.82
C LYS A 31 8.29 -9.16 5.87
N VAL A 32 9.34 -9.96 5.68
CA VAL A 32 10.46 -9.65 4.76
C VAL A 32 9.99 -9.61 3.30
N GLY A 33 9.14 -10.55 2.88
CA GLY A 33 8.61 -10.60 1.51
C GLY A 33 7.78 -9.37 1.18
N ILE A 34 6.92 -8.94 2.10
CA ILE A 34 6.06 -7.75 1.95
C ILE A 34 6.90 -6.47 1.91
N GLY A 35 7.84 -6.29 2.85
CA GLY A 35 8.70 -5.10 2.91
C GLY A 35 9.59 -4.90 1.68
N SER A 36 9.68 -5.90 0.80
CA SER A 36 10.46 -5.83 -0.44
C SER A 36 9.67 -5.31 -1.66
N ILE A 37 8.39 -4.94 -1.51
CA ILE A 37 7.48 -4.61 -2.63
C ILE A 37 7.96 -3.47 -3.53
N GLN A 38 8.69 -2.48 -2.99
CA GLN A 38 9.22 -1.39 -3.81
C GLN A 38 10.24 -1.90 -4.84
N ALA A 39 11.10 -2.84 -4.43
CA ALA A 39 12.16 -3.41 -5.27
C ALA A 39 11.71 -4.66 -6.07
N ARG A 40 10.63 -5.32 -5.65
CA ARG A 40 10.15 -6.61 -6.15
C ARG A 40 8.66 -6.58 -6.50
N GLY A 41 8.05 -7.75 -6.69
CA GLY A 41 6.61 -7.89 -6.88
C GLY A 41 6.16 -7.76 -8.34
N ARG A 42 7.04 -8.07 -9.29
CA ARG A 42 6.67 -8.17 -10.71
C ARG A 42 6.31 -9.61 -11.09
N ARG A 43 5.41 -9.82 -12.05
CA ARG A 43 5.04 -11.13 -12.61
C ARG A 43 6.16 -11.60 -13.53
N THR A 44 7.22 -12.14 -12.92
CA THR A 44 8.41 -12.66 -13.60
C THR A 44 8.71 -14.08 -13.13
N SER A 45 9.71 -14.74 -13.73
CA SER A 45 10.26 -16.00 -13.24
C SER A 45 11.33 -15.81 -12.15
N GLU A 46 11.62 -14.58 -11.71
CA GLU A 46 12.61 -14.35 -10.66
C GLU A 46 12.09 -14.85 -9.31
N ASN A 47 12.88 -15.67 -8.62
CA ASN A 47 12.51 -16.24 -7.32
C ASN A 47 12.18 -15.17 -6.26
N SER A 48 12.86 -14.02 -6.30
CA SER A 48 12.62 -12.88 -5.40
C SER A 48 11.23 -12.25 -5.62
N ASP A 49 10.84 -12.07 -6.88
CA ASP A 49 9.52 -11.55 -7.23
C ASP A 49 8.40 -12.52 -6.83
N ILE A 50 8.57 -13.82 -7.15
CA ILE A 50 7.61 -14.87 -6.79
C ILE A 50 7.41 -14.94 -5.27
N ARG A 51 8.49 -14.86 -4.49
CA ARG A 51 8.42 -14.86 -3.02
C ARG A 51 7.70 -13.64 -2.47
N CYS A 52 7.96 -12.46 -3.03
CA CYS A 52 7.28 -11.23 -2.66
C CYS A 52 5.76 -11.33 -2.92
N ILE A 53 5.37 -11.75 -4.13
CA ILE A 53 3.96 -11.94 -4.51
C ILE A 53 3.28 -12.93 -3.57
N LYS A 54 3.87 -14.11 -3.34
CA LYS A 54 3.30 -15.13 -2.44
C LYS A 54 3.16 -14.63 -0.99
N ALA A 55 4.11 -13.86 -0.49
CA ALA A 55 4.04 -13.28 0.85
C ALA A 55 2.88 -12.29 0.96
N ILE A 56 2.69 -11.44 -0.07
CA ILE A 56 1.57 -10.49 -0.11
C ILE A 56 0.24 -11.22 -0.28
N GLU A 57 0.16 -12.24 -1.13
CA GLU A 57 -1.04 -13.08 -1.29
C GLU A 57 -1.46 -13.69 0.06
N GLU A 58 -0.52 -14.30 0.78
CA GLU A 58 -0.81 -14.91 2.08
C GLU A 58 -1.21 -13.87 3.14
N CYS A 59 -0.53 -12.72 3.16
CA CYS A 59 -0.95 -11.60 4.00
C CYS A 59 -2.38 -11.16 3.70
N PHE A 60 -2.69 -10.90 2.43
CA PHE A 60 -4.00 -10.44 2.01
C PHE A 60 -5.10 -11.49 2.21
N ARG A 61 -4.79 -12.78 2.34
CA ARG A 61 -5.78 -13.83 2.65
C ARG A 61 -6.51 -13.54 3.96
N LEU A 62 -5.76 -13.18 5.00
CA LEU A 62 -6.27 -12.96 6.36
C LEU A 62 -6.27 -11.49 6.79
N CYS A 63 -5.75 -10.59 5.96
CA CYS A 63 -5.64 -9.17 6.27
C CYS A 63 -7.01 -8.56 6.67
N PRO A 64 -7.05 -7.80 7.80
CA PRO A 64 -8.20 -6.99 8.17
C PRO A 64 -8.63 -6.05 7.06
N LYS A 65 -9.95 -5.78 7.01
CA LYS A 65 -10.52 -4.82 6.07
C LYS A 65 -10.41 -3.41 6.65
N VAL A 66 -10.32 -2.41 5.77
CA VAL A 66 -10.34 -1.01 6.16
C VAL A 66 -11.70 -0.68 6.82
N PRO A 67 -11.73 -0.09 8.03
CA PRO A 67 -12.94 0.10 8.82
C PRO A 67 -13.87 1.23 8.32
N PHE A 68 -13.33 2.21 7.60
CA PHE A 68 -14.05 3.37 7.07
C PHE A 68 -13.38 3.84 5.78
N ASP A 69 -14.04 4.66 4.97
CA ASP A 69 -13.43 5.16 3.74
C ASP A 69 -12.20 6.05 4.07
N ILE A 70 -11.06 5.76 3.44
CA ILE A 70 -9.82 6.52 3.60
C ILE A 70 -9.30 7.03 2.26
N VAL A 71 -8.32 7.93 2.32
CA VAL A 71 -7.60 8.42 1.13
C VAL A 71 -6.15 7.98 1.18
N GLY A 72 -5.68 7.44 0.07
CA GLY A 72 -4.27 7.22 -0.23
C GLY A 72 -3.82 8.04 -1.43
N TYR A 73 -2.51 8.12 -1.62
CA TYR A 73 -1.84 8.91 -2.64
C TYR A 73 -0.72 8.09 -3.28
N ARG A 74 -0.57 8.16 -4.59
CA ARG A 74 0.53 7.50 -5.30
C ARG A 74 1.05 8.39 -6.41
N ALA A 75 2.36 8.54 -6.53
CA ALA A 75 2.98 9.16 -7.68
C ALA A 75 3.32 8.12 -8.75
N GLY A 76 3.19 8.51 -10.02
CA GLY A 76 3.57 7.69 -11.16
C GLY A 76 2.45 6.80 -11.68
N GLU A 77 2.81 5.82 -12.51
CA GLU A 77 1.83 4.99 -13.19
C GLU A 77 0.95 4.20 -12.20
N MET A 78 -0.34 4.11 -12.53
CA MET A 78 -1.39 3.48 -11.71
C MET A 78 -1.84 2.12 -12.26
N THR A 79 -1.40 1.79 -13.48
CA THR A 79 -1.77 0.58 -14.20
C THR A 79 -0.51 -0.15 -14.61
N PHE A 80 -0.29 -1.36 -14.11
CA PHE A 80 0.84 -2.20 -14.52
C PHE A 80 0.32 -3.58 -14.91
N THR A 81 0.76 -4.08 -16.06
CA THR A 81 0.43 -5.45 -16.50
C THR A 81 1.19 -6.50 -15.69
N ASP A 82 2.37 -6.15 -15.20
CA ASP A 82 3.27 -7.06 -14.49
C ASP A 82 3.29 -6.86 -12.97
N ARG A 83 2.70 -5.80 -12.40
CA ARG A 83 2.63 -5.61 -10.93
C ARG A 83 1.22 -5.84 -10.40
N PRO A 84 0.92 -6.99 -9.76
CA PRO A 84 -0.39 -7.28 -9.19
C PRO A 84 -0.69 -6.47 -7.93
N TYR A 85 0.34 -5.90 -7.30
CA TYR A 85 0.22 -5.04 -6.13
C TYR A 85 0.98 -3.73 -6.36
N LEU A 86 0.47 -2.64 -5.80
CA LEU A 86 1.12 -1.33 -5.80
C LEU A 86 1.33 -0.83 -4.38
N SER A 87 2.38 -0.01 -4.23
CA SER A 87 2.57 0.84 -3.08
C SER A 87 1.84 2.17 -3.27
N ALA A 88 1.22 2.67 -2.23
CA ALA A 88 0.71 4.04 -2.13
C ALA A 88 1.06 4.56 -0.73
N SER A 89 0.90 5.86 -0.49
CA SER A 89 1.10 6.47 0.83
C SER A 89 -0.23 6.97 1.38
N LEU A 90 -0.42 6.91 2.69
CA LEU A 90 -1.51 7.60 3.38
C LEU A 90 -1.28 9.11 3.48
N LEU A 91 -0.06 9.60 3.18
CA LEU A 91 0.32 11.00 3.28
C LEU A 91 0.60 11.60 1.89
N LEU A 92 -0.08 12.70 1.58
CA LEU A 92 0.11 13.42 0.31
C LEU A 92 1.56 13.91 0.13
N GLU A 93 2.14 14.48 1.19
CA GLU A 93 3.50 15.02 1.17
C GLU A 93 4.55 13.95 0.83
N THR A 94 4.32 12.71 1.23
CA THR A 94 5.21 11.60 0.89
C THR A 94 5.10 11.27 -0.59
N ALA A 95 3.88 11.14 -1.12
CA ALA A 95 3.68 10.86 -2.54
C ALA A 95 4.25 11.98 -3.43
N GLN A 96 4.18 13.24 -3.00
CA GLN A 96 4.73 14.39 -3.72
C GLN A 96 6.26 14.33 -3.88
N LYS A 97 7.00 13.75 -2.92
CA LYS A 97 8.47 13.56 -3.04
C LYS A 97 8.86 12.70 -4.23
N TYR A 98 7.94 11.86 -4.70
CA TYR A 98 8.11 10.96 -5.83
C TYR A 98 7.43 11.47 -7.10
N SER A 99 6.84 12.67 -7.07
CA SER A 99 6.30 13.30 -8.26
C SER A 99 7.42 13.95 -9.06
N ASN A 100 7.34 13.81 -10.38
CA ASN A 100 8.30 14.40 -11.29
C ASN A 100 7.56 14.78 -12.59
N GLU A 101 7.38 16.07 -12.82
CA GLU A 101 6.67 16.58 -14.00
C GLU A 101 7.40 16.25 -15.30
N GLU A 102 8.73 16.32 -15.31
CA GLU A 102 9.56 15.97 -16.49
C GLU A 102 9.44 14.49 -16.85
N ALA A 103 9.26 13.63 -15.85
CA ALA A 103 9.01 12.20 -16.03
C ALA A 103 7.52 11.83 -16.14
N ASN A 104 6.62 12.82 -16.19
CA ASN A 104 5.16 12.65 -16.20
C ASN A 104 4.63 11.79 -15.04
N GLN A 105 5.25 11.89 -13.87
CA GLN A 105 4.87 11.20 -12.63
C GLN A 105 3.96 12.09 -11.79
N ALA A 106 2.70 12.20 -12.19
CA ALA A 106 1.69 12.93 -11.43
C ALA A 106 1.33 12.21 -10.12
N VAL A 107 0.91 12.97 -9.11
CA VAL A 107 0.30 12.40 -7.88
C VAL A 107 -1.17 12.11 -8.13
N HIS A 108 -1.56 10.87 -7.87
CA HIS A 108 -2.92 10.38 -7.98
C HIS A 108 -3.53 10.20 -6.60
N LYS A 109 -4.75 10.72 -6.42
CA LYS A 109 -5.59 10.45 -5.26
C LYS A 109 -6.31 9.12 -5.42
N ILE A 110 -6.31 8.31 -4.37
CA ILE A 110 -6.97 7.00 -4.32
C ILE A 110 -7.98 7.03 -3.17
N ILE A 111 -9.25 6.82 -3.48
CA ILE A 111 -10.32 6.67 -2.50
C ILE A 111 -10.46 5.18 -2.20
N ILE A 112 -10.06 4.79 -1.00
CA ILE A 112 -10.10 3.41 -0.52
C ILE A 112 -11.38 3.22 0.26
N MET A 113 -12.27 2.39 -0.27
CA MET A 113 -13.58 2.16 0.32
C MET A 113 -13.48 1.30 1.58
N SER A 114 -14.35 1.59 2.54
CA SER A 114 -14.58 0.70 3.69
C SER A 114 -14.87 -0.73 3.24
N GLY A 115 -14.30 -1.70 3.95
CA GLY A 115 -14.43 -3.12 3.61
C GLY A 115 -13.41 -3.63 2.58
N SER A 116 -12.62 -2.78 1.95
CA SER A 116 -11.50 -3.19 1.09
C SER A 116 -10.30 -3.67 1.89
N LYS A 117 -9.42 -4.46 1.26
CA LYS A 117 -8.18 -4.94 1.90
C LYS A 117 -7.01 -4.07 1.44
N ILE A 118 -6.27 -3.51 2.38
CA ILE A 118 -4.97 -2.86 2.17
C ILE A 118 -4.04 -3.38 3.27
N PHE A 119 -2.73 -3.22 3.10
CA PHE A 119 -1.79 -3.51 4.18
C PHE A 119 -0.84 -2.34 4.44
N PRO A 120 -0.96 -1.62 5.57
CA PRO A 120 0.00 -0.58 5.96
C PRO A 120 1.33 -1.19 6.42
N LEU A 121 2.44 -0.81 5.79
CA LEU A 121 3.77 -1.34 6.13
C LEU A 121 4.20 -0.96 7.54
N ARG A 122 3.79 0.22 8.03
CA ARG A 122 3.94 0.63 9.44
C ARG A 122 3.49 -0.40 10.47
N ALA A 123 2.50 -1.24 10.15
CA ALA A 123 2.06 -2.27 11.07
C ALA A 123 3.16 -3.32 11.36
N LEU A 124 4.15 -3.46 10.48
CA LEU A 124 5.30 -4.34 10.68
C LEU A 124 6.32 -3.79 11.69
N GLY A 125 6.26 -2.49 12.02
CA GLY A 125 7.22 -1.78 12.86
C GLY A 125 8.44 -1.23 12.11
N GLU A 126 9.20 -0.35 12.77
CA GLU A 126 10.29 0.44 12.17
C GLU A 126 11.39 -0.40 11.51
N ILE A 127 11.62 -1.62 12.00
CA ILE A 127 12.65 -2.56 11.48
C ILE A 127 12.39 -2.93 10.02
N TYR A 128 11.12 -2.97 9.61
CA TYR A 128 10.72 -3.35 8.26
C TYR A 128 10.54 -2.14 7.34
N GLY A 129 10.89 -0.95 7.85
CA GLY A 129 10.93 0.30 7.11
C GLY A 129 9.53 0.83 6.82
N ASP A 130 9.17 1.97 7.41
CA ASP A 130 8.15 2.81 6.81
C ASP A 130 8.24 4.26 7.32
N GLY A 131 9.19 5.01 6.76
CA GLY A 131 9.23 6.47 6.89
C GLY A 131 8.11 7.19 6.13
N GLU A 132 7.26 6.46 5.41
CA GLU A 132 6.48 6.97 4.27
C GLU A 132 4.96 6.79 4.40
N ALA A 133 4.49 6.12 5.45
CA ALA A 133 3.08 5.77 5.62
C ALA A 133 2.57 4.94 4.44
N GLU A 134 3.40 4.00 4.00
CA GLU A 134 3.17 3.16 2.85
C GLU A 134 2.06 2.13 3.14
N ILE A 135 1.19 1.96 2.15
CA ILE A 135 0.17 0.93 2.08
C ILE A 135 0.34 0.13 0.80
N ILE A 136 0.11 -1.18 0.89
CA ILE A 136 -0.01 -2.05 -0.27
C ILE A 136 -1.48 -2.16 -0.66
N ILE A 137 -1.74 -2.10 -1.96
CA ILE A 137 -3.06 -2.27 -2.57
C ILE A 137 -3.00 -3.25 -3.75
N ILE A 138 -4.12 -3.87 -4.09
CA ILE A 138 -4.24 -4.78 -5.25
C ILE A 138 -4.52 -3.97 -6.52
N THR A 139 -3.65 -4.04 -7.52
CA THR A 139 -3.75 -3.24 -8.75
C THR A 139 -5.09 -3.43 -9.45
N GLU A 140 -5.57 -4.68 -9.55
CA GLU A 140 -6.81 -5.03 -10.26
C GLU A 140 -8.10 -4.47 -9.60
N ARG A 141 -8.01 -3.97 -8.37
CA ARG A 141 -9.12 -3.33 -7.65
C ARG A 141 -9.22 -1.83 -7.88
N LEU A 142 -8.24 -1.22 -8.55
CA LEU A 142 -8.26 0.19 -8.91
C LEU A 142 -9.17 0.42 -10.12
N LYS A 143 -10.07 1.39 -9.97
CA LYS A 143 -10.90 1.92 -11.07
C LYS A 143 -10.62 3.40 -11.21
N LYS A 144 -10.31 3.83 -12.44
CA LYS A 144 -10.11 5.25 -12.74
C LYS A 144 -11.48 5.94 -12.80
N GLU A 145 -11.62 7.02 -12.07
CA GLU A 145 -12.75 7.95 -12.11
C GLU A 145 -12.22 9.34 -12.53
N ASP A 146 -13.12 10.27 -12.81
CA ASP A 146 -12.74 11.63 -13.21
C ASP A 146 -11.96 12.32 -12.08
N GLY A 147 -10.64 12.45 -12.26
CA GLY A 147 -9.73 13.13 -11.35
C GLY A 147 -9.19 12.31 -10.18
N TYR A 148 -9.59 11.05 -10.01
CA TYR A 148 -9.10 10.17 -8.93
C TYR A 148 -9.22 8.68 -9.28
N TYR A 149 -8.74 7.81 -8.38
CA TYR A 149 -8.95 6.36 -8.46
C TYR A 149 -9.83 5.89 -7.30
N LEU A 150 -10.75 4.99 -7.57
CA LEU A 150 -11.52 4.28 -6.58
C LEU A 150 -10.90 2.89 -6.35
N TYR A 151 -10.81 2.48 -5.09
CA TYR A 151 -10.32 1.16 -4.70
C TYR A 151 -11.38 0.43 -3.86
N CYS A 152 -11.88 -0.69 -4.39
CA CYS A 152 -12.98 -1.48 -3.80
C CYS A 152 -12.58 -2.93 -3.53
#